data_AF-A0A519ZUU9-F1
#
_entry.id   AF-A0A519ZUU9-F1
#
_cell.length_a   1.000
_cell.length_b   1.000
_cell.length_c   1.000
_cell.angle_alpha   90.00
_cell.angle_beta   90.00
_cell.angle_gamma   90.00
#
_symmetry.space_group_name_H-M   'P 1'
#
loop_
_entity.id
_entity.type
_entity.pdbx_description
1 polymer ?
#
loop_
_entity_poly.entity_id
_entity_poly.type
_entity_poly.pdbx_seq_one_letter_code
_entity_poly.pdbx_strand_id
1 'polypeptide(L)'
;MAAKAKFDWLHVAISWGASIVILGALFKILHIGGAFGNYAIGIGLGVEAFLFFLTGLRQPEQELPWERVYPELSTDFTGELPKATTRPVAAPVQTGFSSTAALDKMLVDAKIGPELIESLGTGLRTFGDKVATISSVADASSATTEFAGKVKGASASFDNLNSAFSKATAQLVEMGESNVAASAYHDQVNALAKNLSALN
;
A
#
# COMPACT_ATOMS: atom_id res chain seq x y z
N MET A 1 47.53 0.77 -10.71
CA MET A 1 47.00 -0.50 -11.24
C MET A 1 45.55 -0.60 -10.82
N ALA A 2 44.60 -0.51 -11.76
CA ALA A 2 43.19 -0.60 -11.44
C ALA A 2 42.85 -2.02 -10.97
N ALA A 3 42.44 -2.18 -9.72
CA ALA A 3 41.94 -3.45 -9.21
C ALA A 3 40.67 -3.79 -9.99
N LYS A 4 40.73 -4.84 -10.82
CA LYS A 4 39.52 -5.41 -11.43
C LYS A 4 38.60 -5.84 -10.27
N ALA A 5 37.43 -5.21 -10.17
CA ALA A 5 36.38 -5.67 -9.26
C ALA A 5 36.08 -7.14 -9.60
N LYS A 6 36.46 -8.05 -8.70
CA LYS A 6 36.16 -9.47 -8.85
C LYS A 6 34.67 -9.60 -8.55
N PHE A 7 33.89 -10.00 -9.55
CA PHE A 7 32.47 -10.29 -9.35
C PHE A 7 32.33 -11.37 -8.28
N ASP A 8 31.78 -10.99 -7.12
CA ASP A 8 31.58 -11.91 -6.00
C ASP A 8 30.25 -12.63 -6.18
N TRP A 9 30.30 -13.73 -6.93
CA TRP A 9 29.14 -14.58 -7.21
C TRP A 9 28.49 -15.12 -5.91
N LEU A 10 29.26 -15.26 -4.83
CA LEU A 10 28.77 -15.73 -3.55
C LEU A 10 27.88 -14.67 -2.90
N HIS A 11 28.28 -13.41 -2.98
CA HIS A 11 27.47 -12.29 -2.51
C HIS A 11 26.11 -12.25 -3.21
N VAL A 12 26.09 -12.49 -4.53
CA VAL A 12 24.86 -12.59 -5.32
C VAL A 12 24.00 -13.79 -4.89
N ALA A 13 24.62 -14.95 -4.67
CA ALA A 13 23.93 -16.15 -4.20
C ALA A 13 23.31 -15.96 -2.81
N ILE A 14 24.02 -15.28 -1.90
CA ILE A 14 23.52 -14.92 -0.56
C ILE A 14 22.33 -13.97 -0.68
N SER A 15 22.42 -12.92 -1.50
CA SER A 15 21.31 -11.98 -1.69
C SER A 15 20.06 -12.64 -2.29
N TRP A 16 20.25 -13.58 -3.21
CA TRP A 16 19.16 -14.36 -3.79
C TRP A 16 18.54 -15.32 -2.77
N GLY A 17 19.36 -16.02 -1.98
CA GLY A 17 18.88 -16.88 -0.90
C GLY A 17 18.07 -16.13 0.15
N ALA A 18 18.60 -15.01 0.63
CA ALA A 18 17.91 -14.15 1.59
C ALA A 18 16.53 -13.69 1.08
N SER A 19 16.42 -13.40 -0.22
CA SER A 19 15.15 -13.04 -0.85
C SER A 19 14.13 -14.19 -0.79
N ILE A 20 14.56 -15.43 -1.03
CA ILE A 20 13.70 -16.63 -0.95
C ILE A 20 13.22 -16.86 0.49
N VAL A 21 14.09 -16.65 1.49
CA VAL A 21 13.75 -16.75 2.91
C VAL A 21 12.69 -15.72 3.30
N ILE A 22 12.88 -14.46 2.89
CA ILE A 22 11.94 -13.37 3.20
C ILE A 22 10.57 -13.65 2.58
N LEU A 23 10.52 -14.14 1.34
CA LEU A 23 9.26 -14.53 0.69
C LEU A 23 8.58 -15.72 1.39
N GLY A 24 9.36 -16.73 1.81
CA GLY A 24 8.85 -17.84 2.61
C GLY A 24 8.26 -17.39 3.94
N ALA A 25 8.94 -16.45 4.63
CA ALA A 25 8.47 -15.87 5.89
C ALA A 25 7.19 -15.05 5.69
N LEU A 26 7.14 -14.26 4.61
CA LEU A 26 5.96 -13.47 4.23
C LEU A 26 4.72 -14.36 4.04
N PHE A 27 4.85 -15.47 3.31
CA PHE A 27 3.73 -16.40 3.12
C PHE A 27 3.29 -17.06 4.43
N LYS A 28 4.24 -17.35 5.33
CA LYS A 28 3.94 -17.93 6.64
C LYS A 28 3.18 -16.97 7.55
N ILE A 29 3.59 -15.69 7.62
CA ILE A 29 2.93 -14.69 8.49
C ILE A 29 1.56 -14.28 7.96
N LEU A 30 1.43 -14.12 6.64
CA LEU A 30 0.20 -13.65 6.00
C LEU A 30 -0.80 -14.78 5.73
N HIS A 31 -0.43 -16.03 6.09
CA HIS A 31 -1.23 -17.23 5.87
C HIS A 31 -1.65 -17.44 4.40
N ILE A 32 -0.85 -16.94 3.47
CA ILE A 32 -1.10 -17.07 2.03
C ILE A 32 -0.81 -18.51 1.60
N GLY A 33 -1.79 -19.17 0.98
CA GLY A 33 -1.64 -20.53 0.45
C GLY A 33 -1.75 -21.66 1.48
N GLY A 34 -2.10 -21.36 2.74
CA GLY A 34 -2.36 -22.38 3.78
C GLY A 34 -1.19 -23.34 3.98
N ALA A 35 -1.40 -24.63 3.69
CA ALA A 35 -0.35 -25.65 3.78
C ALA A 35 0.88 -25.34 2.91
N PHE A 36 0.70 -24.65 1.78
CA PHE A 36 1.79 -24.23 0.90
C PHE A 36 2.74 -23.23 1.57
N GLY A 37 2.23 -22.37 2.46
CA GLY A 37 3.05 -21.42 3.22
C GLY A 37 4.06 -22.11 4.15
N ASN A 38 3.72 -23.29 4.69
CA ASN A 38 4.65 -24.10 5.49
C ASN A 38 5.80 -24.66 4.65
N TYR A 39 5.51 -25.10 3.42
CA TYR A 39 6.54 -25.56 2.50
C TYR A 39 7.42 -24.41 2.02
N ALA A 40 6.83 -23.23 1.75
CA ALA A 40 7.58 -22.05 1.32
C ALA A 40 8.61 -21.59 2.36
N ILE A 41 8.24 -21.50 3.64
CA ILE A 41 9.21 -21.17 4.70
C ILE A 41 10.23 -22.30 4.91
N GLY A 42 9.82 -23.57 4.81
CA GLY A 42 10.73 -24.70 4.90
C GLY A 42 11.81 -24.68 3.82
N ILE A 43 11.43 -24.36 2.57
CA ILE A 43 12.37 -24.20 1.45
C ILE A 43 13.29 -23.01 1.70
N GLY A 44 12.76 -21.86 2.13
CA GLY A 44 13.56 -20.68 2.46
C GLY A 44 14.64 -20.99 3.50
N LEU A 45 14.25 -21.57 4.64
CA LEU A 45 15.18 -21.95 5.70
C LEU A 45 16.20 -23.01 5.26
N GLY A 46 15.81 -23.93 4.38
CA GLY A 46 16.72 -24.91 3.77
C GLY A 46 17.79 -24.25 2.88
N VAL A 47 17.41 -23.26 2.08
CA VAL A 47 18.34 -22.46 1.27
C VAL A 47 19.32 -21.68 2.16
N GLU A 48 18.83 -21.06 3.24
CA GLU A 48 19.67 -20.32 4.18
C GLU A 48 20.69 -21.23 4.88
N ALA A 49 20.27 -22.42 5.33
CA ALA A 49 21.16 -23.40 5.94
C ALA A 49 22.28 -23.84 4.97
N PHE A 50 21.95 -24.04 3.70
CA PHE A 50 22.93 -24.40 2.68
C PHE A 50 23.89 -23.25 2.37
N LEU A 51 23.40 -22.01 2.28
CA LEU A 51 24.25 -20.84 2.08
C LEU A 51 25.19 -20.59 3.25
N PHE A 52 24.72 -20.72 4.50
CA PHE A 52 25.60 -20.60 5.66
C PHE A 52 26.66 -21.70 5.72
N PHE A 53 26.33 -22.90 5.29
CA PHE A 53 27.33 -23.96 5.17
C PHE A 53 28.41 -23.60 4.14
N LEU A 54 28.02 -23.06 2.98
CA LEU A 54 28.98 -22.62 1.95
C LEU A 54 29.82 -21.42 2.39
N THR A 55 29.25 -20.46 3.12
CA THR A 55 30.00 -19.30 3.63
C THR A 55 30.95 -19.69 4.76
N GLY A 56 30.61 -20.69 5.58
CA GLY A 56 31.49 -21.21 6.62
C GLY A 56 32.79 -21.83 6.09
N LEU A 57 32.84 -22.21 4.81
CA LEU A 57 34.05 -22.71 4.14
C LEU A 57 34.97 -21.60 3.62
N ARG A 58 34.55 -20.32 3.73
CA ARG A 58 35.37 -19.16 3.34
C ARG A 58 36.03 -18.54 4.57
N GLN A 59 37.29 -18.15 4.42
CA GLN A 59 37.96 -17.31 5.41
C GLN A 59 37.31 -15.92 5.42
N PRO A 60 37.11 -15.29 6.59
CA PRO A 60 36.59 -13.93 6.69
C PRO A 60 37.49 -12.97 5.89
N GLU A 61 36.90 -11.93 5.33
CA GLU A 61 37.65 -10.90 4.61
C GLU A 61 38.71 -10.29 5.54
N GLN A 62 39.96 -10.22 5.08
CA GLN A 62 41.03 -9.63 5.88
C GLN A 62 40.71 -8.17 6.12
N GLU A 63 40.70 -7.76 7.38
CA GLU A 63 40.52 -6.35 7.73
C GLU A 63 41.59 -5.52 7.02
N LEU A 64 41.16 -4.44 6.36
CA LEU A 64 42.08 -3.49 5.76
C LEU A 64 43.01 -2.95 6.85
N PRO A 65 44.31 -2.73 6.59
CA PRO A 65 45.26 -2.27 7.59
C PRO A 65 45.03 -0.78 7.88
N TRP A 66 43.93 -0.44 8.56
CA TRP A 66 43.55 0.92 8.96
C TRP A 66 44.65 1.59 9.77
N GLU A 67 45.42 0.79 10.51
CA GLU A 67 46.63 1.16 11.24
C GLU A 67 47.67 1.90 10.37
N ARG A 68 47.69 1.66 9.05
CA ARG A 68 48.60 2.36 8.13
C ARG A 68 48.21 3.83 7.89
N VAL A 69 46.92 4.15 8.01
CA VAL A 69 46.38 5.49 7.78
C VAL A 69 46.11 6.20 9.11
N TYR A 70 45.76 5.42 10.13
CA TYR A 70 45.47 5.87 11.48
C TYR A 70 46.25 5.01 12.49
N PRO A 71 47.52 5.34 12.75
CA PRO A 71 48.39 4.60 13.67
C PRO A 71 47.80 4.49 15.09
N GLU A 72 46.94 5.43 15.46
CA GLU A 72 46.18 5.46 16.72
C GLU A 72 45.19 4.30 16.91
N LEU A 73 44.81 3.58 15.84
CA LEU A 73 43.98 2.37 15.95
C LEU A 73 44.81 1.09 16.17
N SER A 74 46.15 1.17 16.08
CA SER A 74 47.00 0.00 16.28
C SER A 74 47.04 -0.43 17.75
N THR A 75 47.06 -1.74 17.97
CA THR A 75 47.11 -2.33 19.31
C THR A 75 48.42 -2.01 20.05
N ASP A 76 49.48 -1.67 19.31
CA ASP A 76 50.80 -1.28 19.82
C ASP A 76 50.97 0.25 19.97
N PHE A 77 49.90 1.03 19.82
CA PHE A 77 49.98 2.49 19.91
C PHE A 77 50.27 2.95 21.35
N THR A 78 51.49 3.44 21.59
CA THR A 78 51.94 3.94 22.90
C THR A 78 51.75 5.47 23.07
N GLY A 79 51.07 6.14 22.13
CA GLY A 79 50.78 7.57 22.20
C GLY A 79 49.52 7.88 23.01
N GLU A 80 49.33 9.15 23.39
CA GLU A 80 48.07 9.59 24.00
C GLU A 80 46.93 9.49 22.97
N LEU A 81 45.93 8.64 23.23
CA LEU A 81 44.71 8.58 22.42
C LEU A 81 44.08 9.98 22.36
N PRO A 82 43.62 10.47 21.19
CA PRO A 82 42.93 11.75 21.12
C PRO A 82 41.69 11.69 22.01
N LYS A 83 41.74 12.35 23.18
CA LYS A 83 40.51 12.68 23.92
C LYS A 83 39.62 13.41 22.93
N ALA A 84 38.33 13.10 22.90
CA ALA A 84 37.36 13.81 22.07
C ALA A 84 37.34 15.30 22.46
N THR A 85 38.25 16.08 21.89
CA THR A 85 38.31 17.53 22.04
C THR A 85 37.45 18.08 20.92
N THR A 86 36.43 18.85 21.32
CA THR A 86 35.71 19.75 20.43
C THR A 86 36.74 20.58 19.68
N ARG A 87 36.87 20.32 18.37
CA ARG A 87 37.84 20.93 17.45
C ARG A 87 38.04 22.42 17.76
N PRO A 88 39.19 22.85 18.31
CA PRO A 88 39.52 24.26 18.31
C PRO A 88 39.86 24.62 16.87
N VAL A 89 39.10 25.55 16.31
CA VAL A 89 39.39 26.15 15.00
C VAL A 89 40.63 27.03 15.19
N ALA A 90 41.81 26.47 14.94
CA ALA A 90 43.04 27.24 14.76
C ALA A 90 43.32 27.34 13.26
N ALA A 91 43.28 28.55 12.74
CA ALA A 91 43.76 28.90 11.40
C ALA A 91 45.29 29.15 11.42
N PRO A 92 46.00 29.26 10.27
CA PRO A 92 45.67 28.84 8.91
C PRO A 92 46.81 27.97 8.29
N VAL A 93 46.49 26.82 7.69
CA VAL A 93 47.41 26.15 6.76
C VAL A 93 47.03 26.58 5.35
N GLN A 94 47.89 27.42 4.77
CA GLN A 94 47.95 27.66 3.33
C GLN A 94 48.09 26.31 2.60
N THR A 95 47.41 26.20 1.45
CA THR A 95 47.43 25.07 0.49
C THR A 95 46.53 23.89 0.82
N GLY A 96 45.30 23.95 0.32
CA GLY A 96 44.38 22.81 0.28
C GLY A 96 42.95 23.30 0.22
N PHE A 97 42.29 23.07 -0.92
CA PHE A 97 40.87 23.35 -1.11
C PHE A 97 40.06 22.77 0.06
N SER A 98 39.55 23.64 0.94
CA SER A 98 38.54 23.24 1.92
C SER A 98 37.33 22.75 1.12
N SER A 99 36.96 21.49 1.27
CA SER A 99 35.77 20.89 0.63
C SER A 99 34.51 21.71 0.94
N THR A 100 34.44 22.34 2.12
CA THR A 100 33.39 23.29 2.48
C THR A 100 33.46 24.57 1.64
N ALA A 101 34.65 25.14 1.39
CA ALA A 101 34.82 26.32 0.54
C ALA A 101 34.57 26.00 -0.95
N ALA A 102 34.88 24.78 -1.41
CA ALA A 102 34.57 24.32 -2.76
C ALA A 102 33.06 24.10 -2.95
N LEU A 103 32.37 23.53 -1.96
CA LEU A 103 30.91 23.41 -1.95
C LEU A 103 30.22 24.78 -1.88
N ASP A 104 30.72 25.69 -1.05
CA ASP A 104 30.19 27.06 -0.92
C ASP A 104 30.39 27.86 -2.21
N LYS A 105 31.57 27.73 -2.85
CA LYS A 105 31.83 28.28 -4.17
C LYS A 105 30.93 27.67 -5.25
N MET A 106 30.67 26.36 -5.19
CA MET A 106 29.77 25.69 -6.13
C MET A 106 28.31 26.10 -5.94
N LEU A 107 27.87 26.33 -4.70
CA LEU A 107 26.53 26.85 -4.37
C LEU A 107 26.36 28.29 -4.87
N VAL A 108 27.38 29.13 -4.70
CA VAL A 108 27.39 30.51 -5.20
C VAL A 108 27.47 30.57 -6.74
N ASP A 109 28.35 29.78 -7.37
CA ASP A 109 28.47 29.68 -8.84
C ASP A 109 27.19 29.11 -9.48
N ALA A 110 26.52 28.16 -8.81
CA ALA A 110 25.22 27.63 -9.22
C ALA A 110 24.04 28.57 -8.91
N LYS A 111 24.31 29.78 -8.38
CA LYS A 111 23.29 30.77 -7.97
C LYS A 111 22.28 30.23 -6.95
N ILE A 112 22.64 29.22 -6.16
CA ILE A 112 21.79 28.73 -5.07
C ILE A 112 21.98 29.66 -3.87
N GLY A 113 21.35 30.83 -3.97
CA GLY A 113 21.23 31.78 -2.86
C GLY A 113 20.11 31.41 -1.90
N PRO A 114 20.02 32.08 -0.73
CA PRO A 114 18.93 31.89 0.23
C PRO A 114 17.54 32.06 -0.40
N GLU A 115 17.40 32.93 -1.40
CA GLU A 115 16.18 33.12 -2.21
C GLU A 115 15.75 31.84 -2.98
N LEU A 116 16.71 31.08 -3.52
CA LEU A 116 16.40 29.82 -4.22
C LEU A 116 16.02 28.70 -3.26
N ILE A 117 16.65 28.68 -2.08
CA ILE A 117 16.32 27.71 -1.03
C ILE A 117 14.92 28.00 -0.46
N GLU A 118 14.60 29.27 -0.23
CA GLU A 118 13.28 29.71 0.22
C GLU A 118 12.19 29.43 -0.83
N SER A 119 12.45 29.71 -2.11
CA SER A 119 11.52 29.40 -3.19
C SER A 119 11.36 27.90 -3.42
N LEU A 120 12.41 27.09 -3.22
CA LEU A 120 12.33 25.63 -3.24
C LEU A 120 11.53 25.10 -2.04
N GLY A 121 11.75 25.63 -0.84
CA GLY A 121 10.99 25.28 0.36
C GLY A 121 9.50 25.64 0.21
N THR A 122 9.21 26.83 -0.30
CA THR A 122 7.85 27.28 -0.62
C THR A 122 7.23 26.41 -1.72
N GLY A 123 8.01 26.03 -2.74
CA GLY A 123 7.58 25.13 -3.82
C GLY A 123 7.25 23.74 -3.31
N LEU A 124 8.09 23.15 -2.46
CA LEU A 124 7.86 21.85 -1.83
C LEU A 124 6.65 21.86 -0.88
N ARG A 125 6.46 22.94 -0.11
CA ARG A 125 5.29 23.09 0.76
C ARG A 125 4.00 23.21 -0.05
N THR A 126 4.00 24.05 -1.08
CA THR A 126 2.88 24.21 -2.01
C THR A 126 2.57 22.91 -2.74
N PHE A 127 3.60 22.16 -3.16
CA PHE A 127 3.44 20.85 -3.78
C PHE A 127 2.81 19.84 -2.80
N GLY A 128 3.30 19.80 -1.56
CA GLY A 128 2.71 18.98 -0.49
C GLY A 128 1.23 19.28 -0.27
N ASP A 129 0.87 20.56 -0.17
CA ASP A 129 -0.52 21.00 -0.01
C ASP A 129 -1.40 20.59 -1.20
N LYS A 130 -0.90 20.75 -2.44
CA LYS A 130 -1.59 20.32 -3.67
C LYS A 130 -1.82 18.81 -3.69
N VAL A 131 -0.83 18.01 -3.30
CA VAL A 131 -0.96 16.55 -3.24
C VAL A 131 -1.95 16.13 -2.16
N ALA A 132 -1.95 16.77 -0.99
CA ALA A 132 -2.94 16.53 0.06
C ALA A 132 -4.37 16.81 -0.44
N THR A 133 -4.56 17.89 -1.20
CA THR A 133 -5.86 18.20 -1.82
C THR A 133 -6.27 17.21 -2.92
N ILE A 134 -5.30 16.65 -3.67
CA ILE A 134 -5.59 15.60 -4.66
C ILE A 134 -6.06 14.33 -3.96
N SER A 135 -5.43 13.97 -2.84
CA SER A 135 -5.84 12.83 -2.02
C SER A 135 -7.28 13.00 -1.52
N SER A 136 -7.61 14.17 -0.96
CA SER A 136 -8.97 14.42 -0.45
C SER A 136 -10.03 14.49 -1.56
N VAL A 137 -9.68 15.01 -2.75
CA VAL A 137 -10.57 14.98 -3.92
C VAL A 137 -10.78 13.56 -4.44
N ALA A 138 -9.75 12.72 -4.43
CA ALA A 138 -9.88 11.31 -4.82
C ALA A 138 -10.81 10.55 -3.86
N ASP A 139 -10.65 10.74 -2.55
CA ASP A 139 -11.54 10.16 -1.54
C ASP A 139 -12.99 10.66 -1.68
N ALA A 140 -13.18 11.96 -1.92
CA ALA A 140 -14.50 12.55 -2.16
C ALA A 140 -15.15 12.05 -3.45
N SER A 141 -14.36 11.80 -4.51
CA SER A 141 -14.84 11.24 -5.77
C SER A 141 -15.31 9.79 -5.61
N SER A 142 -14.58 8.98 -4.82
CA SER A 142 -14.98 7.63 -4.43
C SER A 142 -16.32 7.64 -3.67
N ALA A 143 -16.43 8.48 -2.63
CA ALA A 143 -17.65 8.62 -1.84
C ALA A 143 -18.85 9.11 -2.68
N THR A 144 -18.62 10.02 -3.64
CA THR A 144 -19.65 10.48 -4.59
C THR A 144 -20.13 9.35 -5.50
N THR A 145 -19.22 8.50 -5.96
CA THR A 145 -19.56 7.33 -6.79
C THR A 145 -20.38 6.32 -6.02
N GLU A 146 -20.01 6.05 -4.76
CA GLU A 146 -20.79 5.18 -3.87
C GLU A 146 -22.18 5.77 -3.59
N PHE A 147 -22.27 7.08 -3.30
CA PHE A 147 -23.54 7.77 -3.10
C PHE A 147 -24.44 7.71 -4.33
N ALA A 148 -23.91 7.99 -5.53
CA ALA A 148 -24.65 7.87 -6.78
C ALA A 148 -25.13 6.43 -7.01
N GLY A 149 -24.31 5.43 -6.66
CA GLY A 149 -24.69 4.02 -6.68
C GLY A 149 -25.85 3.72 -5.72
N LYS A 150 -25.79 4.19 -4.47
CA LYS A 150 -26.86 3.99 -3.48
C LYS A 150 -28.15 4.70 -3.88
N VAL A 151 -28.07 5.91 -4.42
CA VAL A 151 -29.24 6.65 -4.94
C VAL A 151 -29.87 5.88 -6.10
N LYS A 152 -29.08 5.37 -7.05
CA LYS A 152 -29.59 4.55 -8.16
C LYS A 152 -30.25 3.26 -7.66
N GLY A 153 -29.64 2.58 -6.69
CA GLY A 153 -30.22 1.39 -6.07
C GLY A 153 -31.52 1.68 -5.30
N ALA A 154 -31.59 2.82 -4.62
CA ALA A 154 -32.79 3.29 -3.95
C ALA A 154 -33.91 3.59 -4.97
N SER A 155 -33.61 4.26 -6.09
CA SER A 155 -34.57 4.50 -7.16
C SER A 155 -35.13 3.20 -7.73
N ALA A 156 -34.28 2.21 -8.03
CA ALA A 156 -34.74 0.91 -8.51
C ALA A 156 -35.62 0.17 -7.49
N SER A 157 -35.29 0.27 -6.20
CA SER A 157 -36.10 -0.29 -5.12
C SER A 157 -37.47 0.40 -5.04
N PHE A 158 -37.50 1.72 -5.24
CA PHE A 158 -38.72 2.50 -5.26
C PHE A 158 -39.61 2.15 -6.46
N ASP A 159 -39.03 1.93 -7.64
CA ASP A 159 -39.76 1.46 -8.82
C ASP A 159 -40.41 0.09 -8.59
N ASN A 160 -39.66 -0.83 -7.98
CA ASN A 160 -40.17 -2.15 -7.60
C ASN A 160 -41.32 -2.04 -6.59
N LEU A 161 -41.19 -1.15 -5.60
CA LEU A 161 -42.22 -0.91 -4.59
C LEU A 161 -43.48 -0.31 -5.24
N ASN A 162 -43.32 0.66 -6.14
CA ASN A 162 -44.42 1.25 -6.90
C ASN A 162 -45.14 0.20 -7.78
N SER A 163 -44.39 -0.69 -8.44
CA SER A 163 -44.98 -1.79 -9.22
C SER A 163 -45.74 -2.78 -8.34
N ALA A 164 -45.17 -3.18 -7.20
CA ALA A 164 -45.83 -4.07 -6.25
C ALA A 164 -47.11 -3.44 -5.69
N PHE A 165 -47.07 -2.15 -5.36
CA PHE A 165 -48.22 -1.40 -4.86
C PHE A 165 -49.33 -1.29 -5.91
N SER A 166 -48.96 -0.99 -7.16
CA SER A 166 -49.91 -0.97 -8.30
C SER A 166 -50.57 -2.33 -8.51
N LYS A 167 -49.81 -3.43 -8.49
CA LYS A 167 -50.36 -4.79 -8.58
C LYS A 167 -51.28 -5.13 -7.41
N ALA A 168 -50.87 -4.83 -6.19
CA ALA A 168 -51.69 -5.05 -4.99
C ALA A 168 -53.01 -4.26 -5.08
N THR A 169 -52.96 -3.03 -5.57
CA THR A 169 -54.15 -2.18 -5.76
C THR A 169 -55.06 -2.76 -6.84
N ALA A 170 -54.51 -3.21 -7.96
CA ALA A 170 -55.29 -3.87 -9.02
C ALA A 170 -55.97 -5.15 -8.52
N GLN A 171 -55.27 -5.97 -7.74
CA GLN A 171 -55.84 -7.17 -7.10
C GLN A 171 -56.96 -6.83 -6.11
N LEU A 172 -56.83 -5.75 -5.34
CA LEU A 172 -57.89 -5.31 -4.42
C LEU A 172 -59.14 -4.85 -5.18
N VAL A 173 -58.99 -4.17 -6.32
CA VAL A 173 -60.11 -3.77 -7.19
C VAL A 173 -60.79 -5.02 -7.77
N GLU A 174 -60.01 -5.96 -8.31
CA GLU A 174 -60.53 -7.22 -8.86
C GLU A 174 -61.27 -8.05 -7.79
N MET A 175 -60.77 -8.08 -6.55
CA MET A 175 -61.45 -8.73 -5.43
C MET A 175 -62.77 -8.03 -5.06
N GLY A 176 -62.79 -6.70 -5.11
CA GLY A 176 -64.01 -5.91 -4.93
C GLY A 176 -65.07 -6.20 -5.99
N GLU A 177 -64.67 -6.29 -7.26
CA GLU A 177 -65.57 -6.66 -8.36
C GLU A 177 -66.03 -8.13 -8.28
N SER A 178 -65.17 -9.05 -7.85
CA SER A 178 -65.52 -10.45 -7.65
C SER A 178 -66.61 -10.64 -6.58
N ASN A 179 -66.61 -9.83 -5.51
CA ASN A 179 -67.68 -9.86 -4.51
C ASN A 179 -69.04 -9.42 -5.09
N VAL A 180 -69.03 -8.49 -6.06
CA VAL A 180 -70.23 -8.08 -6.80
C VAL A 180 -70.68 -9.20 -7.74
N ALA A 181 -69.76 -9.85 -8.45
CA ALA A 181 -70.05 -10.97 -9.33
C ALA A 181 -70.64 -12.18 -8.56
N ALA A 182 -70.14 -12.47 -7.35
CA ALA A 182 -70.68 -13.54 -6.51
C ALA A 182 -72.12 -13.25 -6.04
N SER A 183 -72.43 -11.99 -5.72
CA SER A 183 -73.80 -11.57 -5.35
C SER A 183 -74.74 -11.66 -6.55
N ALA A 184 -74.32 -11.18 -7.72
CA ALA A 184 -75.10 -11.28 -8.96
C ALA A 184 -75.33 -12.73 -9.39
N TYR A 185 -74.33 -13.61 -9.21
CA TYR A 185 -74.49 -15.05 -9.46
C TYR A 185 -75.49 -15.69 -8.50
N HIS A 186 -75.46 -15.31 -7.21
CA HIS A 186 -76.45 -15.76 -6.24
C HIS A 186 -77.87 -15.33 -6.64
N ASP A 187 -78.05 -14.09 -7.09
CA ASP A 187 -79.32 -13.58 -7.60
C ASP A 187 -79.79 -14.33 -8.85
N GLN A 188 -78.88 -14.64 -9.78
CA GLN A 188 -79.19 -15.42 -10.99
C GLN A 188 -79.59 -16.86 -10.65
N VAL A 189 -78.91 -17.51 -9.70
CA VAL A 189 -79.25 -18.86 -9.23
C VAL A 189 -80.62 -18.87 -8.54
N ASN A 190 -80.90 -17.88 -7.70
CA ASN A 190 -82.22 -17.74 -7.07
C ASN A 190 -83.34 -17.50 -8.09
N ALA A 191 -83.09 -16.65 -9.11
CA ALA A 191 -84.04 -16.41 -10.19
C ALA A 191 -84.29 -17.68 -11.02
N LEU A 192 -83.26 -18.48 -11.30
CA LEU A 192 -83.39 -19.77 -11.98
C LEU A 192 -84.21 -20.76 -11.14
N ALA A 193 -83.91 -20.90 -9.86
CA ALA A 193 -84.65 -21.77 -8.94
C ALA A 193 -86.14 -21.36 -8.86
N LYS A 194 -86.43 -20.05 -8.83
CA LYS A 194 -87.80 -19.53 -8.81
C LYS A 194 -88.56 -19.82 -10.11
N ASN A 195 -87.90 -19.69 -11.27
CA ASN A 195 -88.50 -20.05 -12.56
C ASN A 195 -88.75 -21.55 -12.69
N LEU A 196 -87.81 -22.40 -12.24
CA LEU A 196 -88.01 -23.85 -12.22
C LEU A 196 -89.14 -24.26 -11.27
N SER A 197 -89.24 -23.62 -10.11
CA SER A 197 -90.36 -23.83 -9.18
C SER A 197 -91.70 -23.35 -9.71
N ALA A 198 -91.73 -22.39 -10.65
CA ALA A 198 -92.96 -21.90 -11.26
C ALA A 198 -93.42 -22.73 -12.47
N LEU A 199 -92.56 -23.63 -12.98
CA LEU A 199 -92.82 -24.47 -14.14
C LEU A 199 -93.37 -25.87 -13.78
N ASN A 200 -93.52 -26.16 -12.48
CA ASN A 200 -94.09 -27.38 -11.91
C ASN A 200 -95.28 -27.04 -11.01
#